data_AF-A0A6J1QED0-F1
#
_entry.id   AF-A0A6J1QED0-F1
#
_cell.length_a   1.000
_cell.length_b   1.000
_cell.length_c   1.000
_cell.angle_alpha   90.00
_cell.angle_beta   90.00
_cell.angle_gamma   90.00
#
_symmetry.space_group_name_H-M   'P 1'
#
loop_
_entity.id
_entity.type
_entity.pdbx_description
1 polymer ?
#
loop_
_entity_poly.entity_id
_entity_poly.type
_entity_poly.pdbx_seq_one_letter_code
_entity_poly.pdbx_strand_id
1 'polypeptide(L)'
;MTNDYYILCPPLYEFKRPIENKYIDIEFHEAVYPIRVSIYEMYRYRPDGNVIQISAQDDSNNEWYKLWEIDSKNLNSEIDSNNRFEWGKTDVTWIVPPTSRLFSPPLSHPRDFKTKMLRIFFEDSSFEMSHLYTKLDAVMLIGTSELVRPRKYQKSLTNLLKEINCMYFPHHEDIHNLTADFKNAHLDIDYLQRHFSEYCIIMEYCRDGSYIRRVSKESILRENLMHKNVSLEVIHHSNCAKPIKLSSDESKELSRHNISELPDEILLIILKNLDLMTLCRLNYVNRRFNGLIRDPHLYTRLNIHYPAAAEYIPQNIARRDMSNILCYFTSRCKYLQQLDLTESTFDVADFTNFLDNCGRRLTHLRLGFCNNSVNNLVLLKISEICVNLKELNLDDCRGIDDEGFSYLEKLNGLEHLSLYDTCIKDECLYKILQKNQRMREFNIGGPYITDCVTQFIKLCPNLEVIRLQHIDLPGFNDINVSQYINVLANCKNLRKAYLPT
;
A
#
# COMPACT_ATOMS: atom_id res chain seq x y z
N MET A 1 19.10 -20.65 5.07
CA MET A 1 18.65 -19.96 3.84
C MET A 1 17.92 -18.72 4.29
N THR A 2 18.63 -17.62 4.25
CA THR A 2 18.25 -16.30 4.75
C THR A 2 17.42 -15.60 3.68
N ASN A 3 16.18 -15.26 3.98
CA ASN A 3 15.39 -14.35 3.15
C ASN A 3 15.75 -12.93 3.56
N ASP A 4 16.64 -12.32 2.78
CA ASP A 4 16.87 -10.88 2.79
C ASP A 4 15.66 -10.21 2.12
N TYR A 5 14.86 -9.50 2.91
CA TYR A 5 13.73 -8.75 2.40
C TYR A 5 14.22 -7.37 1.95
N TYR A 6 14.60 -7.29 0.68
CA TYR A 6 14.91 -6.04 0.01
C TYR A 6 13.64 -5.24 -0.26
N ILE A 7 13.70 -3.93 -0.01
CA ILE A 7 13.11 -2.96 -0.91
C ILE A 7 14.25 -2.54 -1.83
N LEU A 8 14.35 -3.19 -2.99
CA LEU A 8 15.02 -2.60 -4.13
C LEU A 8 13.96 -1.73 -4.82
N CYS A 9 14.12 -0.41 -4.80
CA CYS A 9 14.00 0.26 -6.08
C CYS A 9 15.08 -0.37 -6.97
N PRO A 10 14.75 -0.88 -8.18
CA PRO A 10 15.78 -1.34 -9.07
C PRO A 10 16.80 -0.21 -9.27
N PRO A 11 18.11 -0.50 -9.38
CA PRO A 11 19.01 0.48 -9.97
C PRO A 11 18.41 0.96 -11.29
N LEU A 12 18.54 2.26 -11.58
CA LEU A 12 18.24 2.89 -12.87
C LEU A 12 19.10 2.25 -13.97
N TYR A 13 18.80 1.01 -14.32
CA TYR A 13 19.04 0.51 -15.65
C TYR A 13 17.84 0.96 -16.47
N GLU A 14 18.13 1.59 -17.61
CA GLU A 14 17.18 1.89 -18.68
C GLU A 14 16.37 0.65 -19.05
N PHE A 15 15.31 0.37 -18.30
CA PHE A 15 14.20 -0.41 -18.81
C PHE A 15 13.47 0.53 -19.76
N LYS A 16 13.82 0.46 -21.04
CA LYS A 16 12.80 0.57 -22.08
C LYS A 16 11.71 -0.43 -21.70
N ARG A 17 10.67 0.04 -20.99
CA ARG A 17 9.51 -0.79 -20.71
C ARG A 17 8.97 -1.28 -22.05
N PRO A 18 8.69 -2.58 -22.24
CA PRO A 18 7.79 -2.96 -23.31
C PRO A 18 6.50 -2.15 -23.08
N ILE A 19 5.92 -1.62 -24.15
CA ILE A 19 4.67 -0.87 -24.11
C ILE A 19 3.61 -1.81 -23.49
N GLU A 20 3.43 -1.75 -22.17
CA GLU A 20 2.55 -2.64 -21.44
C GLU A 20 1.12 -2.26 -21.80
N ASN A 21 0.35 -3.27 -22.19
CA ASN A 21 -1.04 -3.15 -22.56
C ASN A 21 -1.83 -2.39 -21.48
N LYS A 22 -2.54 -1.32 -21.87
CA LYS A 22 -3.30 -0.38 -21.01
C LYS A 22 -4.58 -0.98 -20.38
N TYR A 23 -4.61 -2.29 -20.16
CA TYR A 23 -5.80 -3.00 -19.72
C TYR A 23 -5.48 -4.22 -18.85
N ILE A 24 -6.47 -4.65 -18.08
CA ILE A 24 -6.47 -5.97 -17.42
C ILE A 24 -7.58 -6.84 -17.99
N ASP A 25 -7.30 -8.13 -18.17
CA ASP A 25 -8.28 -9.15 -18.52
C ASP A 25 -8.64 -9.96 -17.26
N ILE A 26 -9.93 -10.19 -17.04
CA ILE A 26 -10.48 -10.89 -15.88
C ILE A 26 -11.41 -11.99 -16.35
N GLU A 27 -11.07 -13.24 -16.01
CA GLU A 27 -11.91 -14.42 -16.26
C GLU A 27 -12.79 -14.75 -15.05
N PHE A 28 -14.04 -15.08 -15.30
CA PHE A 28 -15.04 -15.52 -14.33
C PHE A 28 -15.36 -17.00 -14.55
N HIS A 29 -15.76 -17.68 -13.47
CA HIS A 29 -16.03 -19.13 -13.52
C HIS A 29 -17.21 -19.52 -14.42
N GLU A 30 -18.22 -18.65 -14.52
CA GLU A 30 -19.45 -18.91 -15.27
C GLU A 30 -19.74 -17.77 -16.25
N ALA A 31 -20.14 -18.11 -17.47
CA ALA A 31 -20.55 -17.15 -18.48
C ALA A 31 -22.00 -16.70 -18.23
N VAL A 32 -22.22 -15.39 -18.14
CA VAL A 32 -23.52 -14.78 -17.81
C VAL A 32 -23.90 -13.68 -18.79
N TYR A 33 -25.21 -13.40 -18.93
CA TYR A 33 -25.67 -12.19 -19.59
C TYR A 33 -25.45 -11.00 -18.64
N PRO A 34 -24.54 -10.07 -18.96
CA PRO A 34 -24.10 -9.04 -18.03
C PRO A 34 -25.23 -8.06 -17.67
N ILE A 35 -25.52 -7.92 -16.38
CA ILE A 35 -26.47 -6.95 -15.83
C ILE A 35 -25.73 -5.75 -15.25
N ARG A 36 -24.70 -6.01 -14.42
CA ARG A 36 -23.88 -4.98 -13.75
C ARG A 36 -22.43 -5.44 -13.68
N VAL A 37 -21.52 -4.49 -13.88
CA VAL A 37 -20.12 -4.62 -13.49
C VAL A 37 -19.89 -3.63 -12.35
N SER A 38 -19.30 -4.10 -11.27
CA SER A 38 -18.97 -3.29 -10.09
C SER A 38 -17.48 -3.42 -9.79
N ILE A 39 -16.80 -2.28 -9.76
CA ILE A 39 -15.36 -2.18 -9.57
C ILE A 39 -15.13 -1.56 -8.20
N TYR A 40 -14.46 -2.29 -7.32
CA TYR A 40 -14.08 -1.81 -6.00
C TYR A 40 -12.72 -1.14 -6.10
N GLU A 41 -12.72 0.19 -6.17
CA GLU A 41 -11.51 1.00 -6.28
C GLU A 41 -11.01 1.38 -4.88
N MET A 42 -9.74 1.09 -4.58
CA MET A 42 -9.12 1.45 -3.30
C MET A 42 -8.59 2.89 -3.29
N TYR A 43 -8.21 3.41 -4.46
CA TYR A 43 -7.53 4.69 -4.59
C TYR A 43 -7.92 5.38 -5.90
N ARG A 44 -8.33 6.65 -5.79
CA ARG A 44 -8.71 7.49 -6.93
C ARG A 44 -8.04 8.85 -6.78
N TYR A 45 -7.33 9.27 -7.81
CA TYR A 45 -6.65 10.58 -7.84
C TYR A 45 -7.50 11.65 -8.56
N ARG A 46 -8.41 11.24 -9.45
CA ARG A 46 -9.35 12.15 -10.15
C ARG A 46 -10.80 11.97 -9.70
N PRO A 47 -11.65 13.02 -9.76
CA PRO A 47 -13.09 12.93 -9.51
C PRO A 47 -13.85 12.03 -10.51
N ASP A 48 -13.22 11.66 -11.64
CA ASP A 48 -13.82 10.85 -12.71
C ASP A 48 -13.25 9.42 -12.82
N GLY A 49 -12.15 9.13 -12.12
CA GLY A 49 -11.57 7.77 -12.00
C GLY A 49 -10.69 7.39 -13.19
N ASN A 50 -9.81 6.41 -13.01
CA ASN A 50 -8.84 6.07 -14.06
C ASN A 50 -9.36 4.97 -15.00
N VAL A 51 -10.51 4.33 -14.71
CA VAL A 51 -11.14 3.37 -15.61
C VAL A 51 -11.87 4.15 -16.72
N ILE A 52 -11.42 3.97 -17.97
CA ILE A 52 -11.95 4.72 -19.12
C ILE A 52 -12.87 3.88 -20.02
N GLN A 53 -12.74 2.55 -19.97
CA GLN A 53 -13.54 1.64 -20.79
C GLN A 53 -13.62 0.26 -20.15
N ILE A 54 -14.78 -0.40 -20.29
CA ILE A 54 -15.00 -1.80 -19.94
C ILE A 54 -15.49 -2.52 -21.19
N SER A 55 -14.83 -3.60 -21.57
CA SER A 55 -15.23 -4.49 -22.67
C SER A 55 -15.48 -5.90 -22.14
N ALA A 56 -16.30 -6.66 -22.84
CA ALA A 56 -16.58 -8.05 -22.54
C ALA A 56 -16.39 -8.90 -23.78
N GLN A 57 -15.82 -10.09 -23.59
CA GLN A 57 -15.70 -11.08 -24.66
C GLN A 57 -16.98 -11.92 -24.73
N ASP A 58 -17.52 -12.10 -25.92
CA ASP A 58 -18.61 -13.02 -26.17
C ASP A 58 -18.09 -14.47 -26.14
N ASP A 59 -18.64 -15.27 -25.23
CA ASP A 59 -18.23 -16.66 -25.00
C ASP A 59 -18.53 -17.58 -26.20
N SER A 60 -19.38 -17.15 -27.15
CA SER A 60 -19.75 -17.96 -28.32
C SER A 60 -18.80 -17.81 -29.51
N ASN A 61 -18.20 -16.63 -29.70
CA ASN A 61 -17.39 -16.29 -30.88
C ASN A 61 -16.03 -15.66 -30.55
N ASN A 62 -15.73 -15.43 -29.26
CA ASN A 62 -14.53 -14.78 -28.75
C ASN A 62 -14.32 -13.31 -29.18
N GLU A 63 -15.35 -12.65 -29.72
CA GLU A 63 -15.32 -11.24 -30.11
C GLU A 63 -15.49 -10.31 -28.91
N TRP A 64 -14.84 -9.14 -28.95
CA TRP A 64 -14.88 -8.16 -27.87
C TRP A 64 -15.88 -7.05 -28.14
N TYR A 65 -16.81 -6.84 -27.21
CA TYR A 65 -17.82 -5.79 -27.27
C TYR A 65 -17.66 -4.79 -26.12
N LYS A 66 -17.79 -3.49 -26.41
CA LYS A 66 -17.70 -2.43 -25.40
C LYS A 66 -18.96 -2.41 -24.52
N LEU A 67 -18.79 -2.65 -23.23
CA LEU A 67 -19.86 -2.56 -22.23
C LEU A 67 -20.00 -1.14 -21.66
N TRP A 68 -18.92 -0.36 -21.57
CA TRP A 68 -18.97 1.02 -21.09
C TRP A 68 -17.72 1.78 -21.53
N GLU A 69 -17.84 3.09 -21.73
CA GLU A 69 -16.76 4.01 -22.07
C GLU A 69 -17.10 5.41 -21.52
N ILE A 70 -16.09 6.17 -21.11
CA ILE A 70 -16.26 7.55 -20.67
C ILE A 70 -16.71 8.46 -21.83
N ASP A 71 -17.65 9.37 -21.59
CA ASP A 71 -18.10 10.34 -22.60
C ASP A 71 -17.09 11.48 -22.71
N SER A 72 -16.24 11.42 -23.74
CA SER A 72 -15.15 12.37 -23.98
C SER A 72 -15.62 13.80 -24.29
N LYS A 73 -16.93 14.04 -24.49
CA LYS A 73 -17.49 15.39 -24.71
C LYS A 73 -17.58 16.23 -23.45
N ASN A 74 -17.65 15.63 -22.26
CA ASN A 74 -17.77 16.35 -20.99
C ASN A 74 -16.43 16.67 -20.31
N LEU A 75 -15.31 16.11 -20.79
CA LEU A 75 -13.98 16.46 -20.28
C LEU A 75 -13.63 17.94 -20.54
N ASN A 76 -14.28 18.56 -21.54
CA ASN A 76 -14.05 19.95 -21.94
C ASN A 76 -15.16 20.93 -21.51
N SER A 77 -16.26 20.47 -20.88
CA SER A 77 -17.42 21.34 -20.59
C SER A 77 -17.42 22.00 -19.21
N GLU A 78 -16.38 21.80 -18.40
CA GLU A 78 -16.07 22.69 -17.25
C GLU A 78 -14.92 23.67 -17.56
N ILE A 79 -14.53 23.81 -18.83
CA ILE A 79 -13.71 24.93 -19.28
C ILE A 79 -14.66 26.00 -19.79
N ASP A 80 -15.17 26.80 -18.86
CA ASP A 80 -15.94 27.99 -19.20
C ASP A 80 -15.08 28.92 -20.07
N SER A 81 -15.64 29.26 -21.23
CA SER A 81 -14.95 29.74 -22.44
C SER A 81 -14.30 31.13 -22.36
N ASN A 82 -14.03 31.65 -21.16
CA ASN A 82 -13.41 32.97 -20.97
C ASN A 82 -12.16 33.01 -20.05
N ASN A 83 -11.68 31.90 -19.50
CA ASN A 83 -10.40 31.90 -18.78
C ASN A 83 -9.30 31.21 -19.60
N ARG A 84 -8.52 32.03 -20.33
CA ARG A 84 -7.16 31.63 -20.73
C ARG A 84 -6.33 31.47 -19.45
N PHE A 85 -6.04 30.23 -19.08
CA PHE A 85 -5.16 29.91 -17.96
C PHE A 85 -3.74 30.39 -18.27
N GLU A 86 -3.33 31.48 -17.61
CA GLU A 86 -1.92 31.80 -17.36
C GLU A 86 -1.45 30.92 -16.19
N TRP A 87 -0.41 30.13 -16.43
CA TRP A 87 0.25 29.35 -15.39
C TRP A 87 0.92 30.28 -14.39
N GLY A 88 0.55 30.16 -13.11
CA GLY A 88 1.26 30.83 -12.02
C GLY A 88 0.48 31.89 -11.23
N LYS A 89 -0.85 31.73 -11.07
CA LYS A 89 -1.60 32.37 -9.97
C LYS A 89 -3.01 31.79 -9.85
N THR A 90 -3.21 30.83 -8.96
CA THR A 90 -4.41 30.69 -8.11
C THR A 90 -4.27 29.43 -7.25
N ASP A 91 -4.41 29.63 -5.94
CA ASP A 91 -4.60 28.59 -4.93
C ASP A 91 -5.89 27.79 -5.21
N VAL A 92 -5.82 26.83 -6.14
CA VAL A 92 -6.84 25.78 -6.24
C VAL A 92 -6.15 24.43 -6.15
N THR A 93 -5.90 24.06 -4.90
CA THR A 93 -5.58 22.70 -4.50
C THR A 93 -6.76 21.80 -4.85
N TRP A 94 -6.75 21.14 -6.01
CA TRP A 94 -7.62 19.99 -6.25
C TRP A 94 -7.04 18.76 -5.52
N ILE A 95 -6.89 18.88 -4.20
CA ILE A 95 -6.63 17.75 -3.31
C ILE A 95 -7.99 17.09 -3.07
N VAL A 96 -8.44 16.27 -4.02
CA VAL A 96 -9.50 15.31 -3.72
C VAL A 96 -8.87 14.21 -2.89
N PRO A 97 -9.29 13.99 -1.63
CA PRO A 97 -8.71 12.93 -0.82
C PRO A 97 -8.90 11.58 -1.52
N PRO A 98 -7.90 10.68 -1.49
CA PRO A 98 -8.05 9.36 -2.07
C PRO A 98 -9.11 8.60 -1.28
N THR A 99 -10.29 8.54 -1.86
CA THR A 99 -11.45 7.86 -1.28
C THR A 99 -11.68 6.58 -2.05
N SER A 100 -11.86 5.48 -1.32
CA SER A 100 -12.32 4.24 -1.91
C SER A 100 -13.69 4.47 -2.55
N ARG A 101 -13.94 3.88 -3.70
CA ARG A 101 -15.19 4.04 -4.44
C ARG A 101 -15.68 2.68 -4.95
N LEU A 102 -16.98 2.45 -4.83
CA LEU A 102 -17.66 1.41 -5.59
C LEU A 102 -18.07 2.04 -6.91
N PHE A 103 -17.42 1.67 -8.01
CA PHE A 103 -17.75 2.17 -9.34
C PHE A 103 -18.58 1.14 -10.10
N SER A 104 -19.84 1.47 -10.37
CA SER A 104 -20.77 0.62 -11.11
C SER A 104 -21.36 1.38 -12.30
N PRO A 105 -20.66 1.46 -13.45
CA PRO A 105 -21.13 2.28 -14.56
C PRO A 105 -22.37 1.72 -15.24
N PRO A 106 -23.18 2.59 -15.88
CA PRO A 106 -24.27 2.17 -16.74
C PRO A 106 -23.75 1.42 -17.98
N LEU A 107 -24.02 0.12 -18.05
CA LEU A 107 -23.59 -0.69 -19.19
C LEU A 107 -24.41 -0.37 -20.45
N SER A 108 -23.76 -0.38 -21.62
CA SER A 108 -24.29 -0.20 -22.97
C SER A 108 -25.27 -1.31 -23.36
N HIS A 109 -26.16 -1.04 -24.32
CA HIS A 109 -27.20 -1.98 -24.78
C HIS A 109 -27.16 -2.07 -26.31
N PRO A 110 -27.46 -3.23 -26.92
CA PRO A 110 -27.92 -4.50 -26.32
C PRO A 110 -26.79 -5.47 -25.91
N ARG A 111 -27.07 -6.33 -24.92
CA ARG A 111 -26.13 -7.33 -24.35
C ARG A 111 -26.69 -8.74 -24.55
N ASP A 112 -26.85 -9.12 -25.81
CA ASP A 112 -27.50 -10.38 -26.21
C ASP A 112 -26.53 -11.57 -26.25
N PHE A 113 -25.42 -11.49 -25.51
CA PHE A 113 -24.40 -12.53 -25.43
C PHE A 113 -24.01 -12.79 -23.98
N LYS A 114 -23.49 -14.00 -23.72
CA LYS A 114 -22.90 -14.34 -22.43
C LYS A 114 -21.42 -13.97 -22.43
N THR A 115 -20.93 -13.53 -21.28
CA THR A 115 -19.51 -13.28 -21.08
C THR A 115 -19.03 -13.91 -19.79
N LYS A 116 -17.82 -14.45 -19.83
CA LYS A 116 -17.01 -14.81 -18.67
C LYS A 116 -15.69 -14.04 -18.63
N MET A 117 -15.47 -13.10 -19.55
CA MET A 117 -14.20 -12.39 -19.72
C MET A 117 -14.47 -10.90 -19.81
N LEU A 118 -13.88 -10.13 -18.89
CA LEU A 118 -13.91 -8.68 -18.92
C LEU A 118 -12.53 -8.12 -19.21
N ARG A 119 -12.47 -7.04 -19.99
CA ARG A 119 -11.28 -6.22 -20.21
C ARG A 119 -11.53 -4.81 -19.71
N ILE A 120 -10.72 -4.35 -18.77
CA ILE A 120 -10.85 -3.03 -18.14
C ILE A 120 -9.67 -2.18 -18.59
N PHE A 121 -9.94 -1.06 -19.23
CA PHE A 121 -8.93 -0.13 -19.75
C PHE A 121 -8.73 1.05 -18.80
N PHE A 122 -7.50 1.53 -18.71
CA PHE A 122 -7.12 2.65 -17.87
C PHE A 122 -6.57 3.84 -18.67
N GLU A 123 -6.79 5.06 -18.17
CA GLU A 123 -6.23 6.30 -18.74
C GLU A 123 -4.70 6.29 -18.71
N ASP A 124 -4.07 6.76 -19.80
CA ASP A 124 -2.62 6.82 -19.95
C ASP A 124 -2.05 8.02 -19.17
N SER A 125 -1.35 7.76 -18.08
CA SER A 125 -0.48 8.77 -17.48
C SER A 125 0.85 8.77 -18.23
N SER A 126 0.92 9.47 -19.36
CA SER A 126 2.16 9.64 -20.15
C SER A 126 3.21 10.51 -19.45
N PHE A 127 3.02 10.83 -18.17
CA PHE A 127 4.01 11.46 -17.32
C PHE A 127 4.73 10.37 -16.53
N GLU A 128 6.05 10.48 -16.43
CA GLU A 128 6.98 9.58 -15.73
C GLU A 128 6.75 9.48 -14.21
N MET A 129 5.52 9.65 -13.72
CA MET A 129 5.11 9.49 -12.33
C MET A 129 4.65 8.06 -12.07
N SER A 130 5.58 7.21 -11.62
CA SER A 130 5.37 5.79 -11.35
C SER A 130 4.44 5.44 -10.15
N HIS A 131 3.65 6.38 -9.63
CA HIS A 131 2.86 6.20 -8.40
C HIS A 131 1.36 6.57 -8.52
N LEU A 132 0.85 6.90 -9.72
CA LEU A 132 -0.52 7.41 -9.92
C LEU A 132 -1.47 6.38 -10.58
N TYR A 133 -1.43 5.11 -10.18
CA TYR A 133 -2.32 4.08 -10.72
C TYR A 133 -3.57 3.84 -9.84
N THR A 134 -4.71 3.53 -10.46
CA THR A 134 -5.89 3.08 -9.71
C THR A 134 -5.63 1.67 -9.20
N LYS A 135 -5.69 1.49 -7.88
CA LYS A 135 -5.61 0.19 -7.27
C LYS A 135 -7.00 -0.42 -7.16
N LEU A 136 -7.21 -1.54 -7.85
CA LEU A 136 -8.44 -2.34 -7.77
C LEU A 136 -8.34 -3.33 -6.61
N ASP A 137 -9.41 -3.45 -5.84
CA ASP A 137 -9.59 -4.47 -4.80
C ASP A 137 -10.27 -5.72 -5.39
N ALA A 138 -11.42 -5.50 -6.04
CA ALA A 138 -12.22 -6.55 -6.65
C ALA A 138 -13.02 -6.03 -7.85
N VAL A 139 -13.34 -6.94 -8.76
CA VAL A 139 -14.30 -6.70 -9.84
C VAL A 139 -15.39 -7.76 -9.75
N MET A 140 -16.64 -7.30 -9.66
CA MET A 140 -17.80 -8.17 -9.59
C MET A 140 -18.62 -8.05 -10.87
N LEU A 141 -18.90 -9.19 -11.49
CA LEU A 141 -19.80 -9.34 -12.62
C LEU A 141 -21.11 -9.96 -12.11
N ILE A 142 -22.21 -9.20 -12.20
CA ILE A 142 -23.57 -9.69 -11.94
C ILE A 142 -24.26 -9.90 -13.27
N GLY A 143 -24.79 -11.10 -13.50
CA GLY A 143 -25.53 -11.43 -14.71
C GLY A 143 -26.58 -12.52 -14.51
N THR A 144 -27.36 -12.79 -15.55
CA THR A 144 -28.33 -13.89 -15.59
C THR A 144 -27.84 -15.05 -16.44
N SER A 145 -28.26 -16.26 -16.12
CA SER A 145 -27.99 -17.46 -16.92
C SER A 145 -28.80 -17.51 -18.22
N GLU A 146 -29.94 -16.82 -18.26
CA GLU A 146 -30.84 -16.69 -19.42
C GLU A 146 -30.93 -15.22 -19.84
N LEU A 147 -31.26 -14.95 -21.11
CA LEU A 147 -31.36 -13.59 -21.62
C LEU A 147 -32.60 -12.92 -21.03
N VAL A 148 -32.42 -11.79 -20.35
CA VAL A 148 -33.49 -11.04 -19.69
C VAL A 148 -33.67 -9.67 -20.33
N ARG A 149 -34.92 -9.26 -20.56
CA ARG A 149 -35.26 -7.90 -21.00
C ARG A 149 -36.35 -7.25 -20.13
N PRO A 150 -36.33 -5.92 -19.97
CA PRO A 150 -37.43 -5.21 -19.31
C PRO A 150 -38.76 -5.40 -20.06
N ARG A 151 -39.87 -5.54 -19.32
CA ARG A 151 -41.23 -5.66 -19.89
C ARG A 151 -41.64 -4.43 -20.71
N LYS A 152 -41.18 -3.25 -20.31
CA LYS A 152 -41.36 -2.00 -21.06
C LYS A 152 -40.23 -1.88 -22.08
N TYR A 153 -40.49 -2.32 -23.32
CA TYR A 153 -39.51 -2.41 -24.42
C TYR A 153 -38.75 -1.12 -24.77
N GLN A 154 -39.20 0.05 -24.31
CA GLN A 154 -38.53 1.33 -24.49
C GLN A 154 -37.41 1.60 -23.46
N LYS A 155 -37.27 0.77 -22.42
CA LYS A 155 -36.28 0.97 -21.35
C LYS A 155 -35.19 -0.11 -21.43
N SER A 156 -33.93 0.31 -21.36
CA SER A 156 -32.80 -0.60 -21.14
C SER A 156 -32.82 -1.13 -19.70
N LEU A 157 -32.21 -2.29 -19.45
CA LEU A 157 -32.06 -2.81 -18.10
C LEU A 157 -31.31 -1.83 -17.18
N THR A 158 -30.34 -1.10 -17.75
CA THR A 158 -29.63 -0.01 -17.09
C THR A 158 -30.57 1.11 -16.63
N ASN A 159 -31.52 1.53 -17.47
CA ASN A 159 -32.51 2.56 -17.10
C ASN A 159 -33.50 2.07 -16.04
N LEU A 160 -33.90 0.79 -16.11
CA LEU A 160 -34.72 0.17 -15.07
C LEU A 160 -34.00 0.15 -13.72
N LEU A 161 -32.70 -0.21 -13.69
CA LEU A 161 -31.91 -0.18 -12.47
C LEU A 161 -31.75 1.25 -11.92
N LYS A 162 -31.57 2.25 -12.79
CA LYS A 162 -31.57 3.67 -12.38
C LYS A 162 -32.90 4.06 -11.70
N GLU A 163 -34.04 3.66 -12.27
CA GLU A 163 -35.36 3.96 -11.70
C GLU A 163 -35.57 3.32 -10.33
N ILE A 164 -35.18 2.05 -10.18
CA ILE A 164 -35.25 1.35 -8.89
C ILE A 164 -34.33 2.03 -7.86
N ASN A 165 -33.11 2.40 -8.28
CA ASN A 165 -32.14 3.05 -7.41
C ASN A 165 -32.66 4.41 -6.88
N CYS A 166 -33.33 5.20 -7.73
CA CYS A 166 -33.97 6.46 -7.32
C CYS A 166 -35.05 6.30 -6.24
N MET A 167 -35.63 5.10 -6.03
CA MET A 167 -36.57 4.85 -4.93
C MET A 167 -35.88 4.86 -3.56
N TYR A 168 -34.60 4.49 -3.52
CA TYR A 168 -33.79 4.42 -2.31
C TYR A 168 -32.93 5.68 -2.12
N PHE A 169 -32.53 6.34 -3.22
CA PHE A 169 -31.63 7.49 -3.23
C PHE A 169 -32.17 8.61 -4.14
N PRO A 170 -33.06 9.49 -3.64
CA PRO A 170 -33.66 10.56 -4.44
C PRO A 170 -32.68 11.70 -4.81
N HIS A 171 -31.51 11.77 -4.16
CA HIS A 171 -30.45 12.74 -4.43
C HIS A 171 -29.11 12.02 -4.63
N HIS A 172 -28.73 11.80 -5.89
CA HIS A 172 -27.43 11.21 -6.24
C HIS A 172 -26.66 12.22 -7.09
N GLU A 173 -25.52 12.70 -6.59
CA GLU A 173 -24.68 13.71 -7.27
C GLU A 173 -23.89 13.13 -8.46
N ASP A 174 -23.62 11.82 -8.47
CA ASP A 174 -22.85 11.16 -9.54
C ASP A 174 -23.77 10.40 -10.52
N ILE A 175 -24.12 11.05 -11.64
CA ILE A 175 -24.98 10.47 -12.69
C ILE A 175 -24.33 9.32 -13.47
N HIS A 176 -23.01 9.13 -13.32
CA HIS A 176 -22.20 8.13 -14.01
C HIS A 176 -21.97 6.86 -13.18
N ASN A 177 -22.36 6.86 -11.90
CA ASN A 177 -22.26 5.72 -11.00
C ASN A 177 -23.63 5.24 -10.54
N LEU A 178 -23.99 4.01 -10.88
CA LEU A 178 -25.26 3.42 -10.45
C LEU A 178 -25.29 3.06 -8.97
N THR A 179 -24.16 3.04 -8.25
CA THR A 179 -24.12 2.59 -6.86
C THR A 179 -22.94 3.21 -6.10
N ALA A 180 -23.08 4.46 -5.64
CA ALA A 180 -21.98 5.13 -4.91
C ALA A 180 -21.86 4.72 -3.43
N ASP A 181 -22.92 4.20 -2.80
CA ASP A 181 -22.91 3.81 -1.39
C ASP A 181 -22.58 2.32 -1.21
N PHE A 182 -21.46 2.05 -0.53
CA PHE A 182 -21.03 0.70 -0.17
C PHE A 182 -21.99 -0.02 0.78
N LYS A 183 -22.65 0.69 1.71
CA LYS A 183 -23.51 0.05 2.74
C LYS A 183 -24.78 -0.53 2.15
N ASN A 184 -25.28 0.10 1.10
CA ASN A 184 -26.53 -0.24 0.42
C ASN A 184 -26.29 -0.73 -1.00
N ALA A 185 -25.06 -1.17 -1.29
CA ALA A 185 -24.69 -1.66 -2.59
C ALA A 185 -25.62 -2.81 -3.01
N HIS A 186 -26.18 -2.72 -4.21
CA HIS A 186 -27.02 -3.76 -4.84
C HIS A 186 -28.44 -3.92 -4.27
N LEU A 187 -28.96 -3.01 -3.43
CA LEU A 187 -30.38 -3.03 -3.03
C LEU A 187 -31.34 -2.99 -4.24
N ASP A 188 -30.94 -2.30 -5.31
CA ASP A 188 -31.68 -2.27 -6.57
C ASP A 188 -31.70 -3.62 -7.30
N ILE A 189 -30.65 -4.44 -7.17
CA ILE A 189 -30.62 -5.82 -7.68
C ILE A 189 -31.51 -6.74 -6.82
N ASP A 190 -31.42 -6.65 -5.49
CA ASP A 190 -32.28 -7.43 -4.58
C ASP A 190 -33.76 -7.11 -4.79
N TYR A 191 -34.10 -5.83 -4.97
CA TYR A 191 -35.45 -5.41 -5.33
C TYR A 191 -35.89 -5.98 -6.68
N LEU A 192 -35.05 -5.86 -7.72
CA LEU A 192 -35.35 -6.41 -9.04
C LEU A 192 -35.54 -7.93 -9.00
N GLN A 193 -34.77 -8.65 -8.18
CA GLN A 193 -34.93 -10.09 -8.00
C GLN A 193 -36.28 -10.44 -7.38
N ARG A 194 -36.72 -9.69 -6.36
CA ARG A 194 -38.02 -9.91 -5.70
C ARG A 194 -39.21 -9.60 -6.61
N HIS A 195 -39.08 -8.57 -7.44
CA HIS A 195 -40.12 -8.11 -8.37
C HIS A 195 -39.84 -8.50 -9.82
N PHE A 196 -39.03 -9.55 -10.04
CA PHE A 196 -38.52 -9.88 -11.38
C PHE A 196 -39.66 -10.06 -12.40
N SER A 197 -40.72 -10.77 -12.00
CA SER A 197 -41.87 -11.04 -12.87
C SER A 197 -42.66 -9.78 -13.27
N GLU A 198 -42.59 -8.70 -12.49
CA GLU A 198 -43.27 -7.43 -12.75
C GLU A 198 -42.48 -6.53 -13.71
N TYR A 199 -41.14 -6.61 -13.65
CA TYR A 199 -40.26 -5.70 -14.37
C TYR A 199 -39.56 -6.32 -15.59
N CYS A 200 -39.33 -7.64 -15.58
CA CYS A 200 -38.50 -8.34 -16.55
C CYS A 200 -39.21 -9.55 -17.16
N ILE A 201 -38.73 -9.97 -18.34
CA ILE A 201 -39.11 -11.18 -19.04
C ILE A 201 -37.86 -11.95 -19.46
N ILE A 202 -37.99 -13.28 -19.49
CA ILE A 202 -36.96 -14.18 -20.00
C ILE A 202 -37.24 -14.43 -21.47
N MET A 203 -36.17 -14.42 -22.26
CA MET A 203 -36.19 -14.57 -23.71
C MET A 203 -35.65 -15.95 -24.07
N GLU A 204 -36.45 -16.76 -24.76
CA GLU A 204 -36.02 -18.07 -25.28
C GLU A 204 -35.69 -17.99 -26.78
N TYR A 205 -34.58 -18.62 -27.18
CA TYR A 205 -34.20 -18.77 -28.59
C TYR A 205 -34.81 -20.03 -29.20
N CYS A 206 -35.52 -19.89 -30.33
CA CYS A 206 -36.03 -21.00 -31.11
C CYS A 206 -34.90 -21.63 -31.95
N ARG A 207 -34.90 -22.97 -32.09
CA ARG A 207 -33.86 -23.74 -32.81
C ARG A 207 -33.78 -23.46 -34.32
N ASP A 208 -34.69 -22.68 -34.88
CA ASP A 208 -34.83 -22.41 -36.32
C ASP A 208 -34.30 -21.02 -36.76
N GLY A 209 -33.73 -20.24 -35.84
CA GLY A 209 -33.17 -18.92 -36.16
C GLY A 209 -34.20 -17.78 -36.20
N SER A 210 -35.47 -18.02 -35.84
CA SER A 210 -36.47 -16.97 -35.64
C SER A 210 -36.47 -16.42 -34.20
N TYR A 211 -36.75 -15.11 -34.02
CA TYR A 211 -36.63 -14.44 -32.72
C TYR A 211 -37.77 -14.78 -31.71
N ILE A 212 -37.33 -15.09 -30.47
CA ILE A 212 -37.92 -14.85 -29.13
C ILE A 212 -39.34 -15.39 -28.85
N ARG A 213 -39.42 -16.45 -28.02
CA ARG A 213 -40.63 -16.77 -27.25
C ARG A 213 -40.59 -16.09 -25.88
N ARG A 214 -41.69 -15.44 -25.48
CA ARG A 214 -41.89 -14.89 -24.12
C ARG A 214 -42.25 -16.03 -23.18
N VAL A 215 -41.54 -16.14 -22.05
CA VAL A 215 -41.96 -17.00 -20.95
C VAL A 215 -42.20 -16.15 -19.71
N SER A 216 -43.46 -16.02 -19.32
CA SER A 216 -43.81 -15.55 -17.97
C SER A 216 -43.75 -16.74 -17.04
N LYS A 217 -42.71 -16.85 -16.21
CA LYS A 217 -42.78 -17.73 -15.03
C LYS A 217 -43.68 -17.06 -14.01
N GLU A 218 -44.97 -17.41 -14.02
CA GLU A 218 -45.82 -17.24 -12.84
C GLU A 218 -45.23 -18.10 -11.72
N SER A 219 -44.81 -17.43 -10.65
CA SER A 219 -44.58 -17.93 -9.29
C SER A 219 -44.23 -19.42 -9.11
N ILE A 220 -42.95 -19.71 -8.86
CA ILE A 220 -42.58 -20.74 -7.88
C ILE A 220 -42.13 -20.00 -6.62
N LEU A 221 -43.07 -19.31 -5.98
CA LEU A 221 -42.99 -19.02 -4.55
C LEU A 221 -43.22 -20.34 -3.85
N ARG A 222 -42.15 -20.97 -3.33
CA ARG A 222 -42.33 -22.00 -2.32
C ARG A 222 -42.85 -21.31 -1.06
N GLU A 223 -44.16 -21.51 -0.83
CA GLU A 223 -44.82 -21.36 0.44
C GLU A 223 -43.92 -21.84 1.59
N ASN A 224 -43.70 -20.97 2.58
CA ASN A 224 -44.02 -21.32 3.95
C ASN A 224 -44.04 -20.06 4.83
N LEU A 225 -45.16 -19.93 5.56
CA LEU A 225 -45.40 -19.12 6.76
C LEU A 225 -45.92 -17.69 6.55
N MET A 226 -47.24 -17.62 6.34
CA MET A 226 -48.07 -16.55 6.91
C MET A 226 -48.49 -16.94 8.33
N HIS A 227 -48.22 -16.10 9.32
CA HIS A 227 -49.28 -15.45 10.13
C HIS A 227 -48.74 -14.48 11.21
N LYS A 228 -49.27 -13.25 11.10
CA LYS A 228 -49.71 -12.31 12.14
C LYS A 228 -48.69 -11.42 12.90
N ASN A 229 -48.79 -10.15 12.51
CA ASN A 229 -49.03 -8.93 13.30
C ASN A 229 -47.90 -8.26 14.10
N VAL A 230 -47.55 -7.07 13.58
CA VAL A 230 -47.34 -5.77 14.26
C VAL A 230 -46.36 -5.75 15.43
N SER A 231 -45.18 -5.15 15.23
CA SER A 231 -44.75 -3.88 15.87
C SER A 231 -43.33 -3.53 15.40
N LEU A 232 -43.11 -2.23 15.18
CA LEU A 232 -41.79 -1.63 15.00
C LEU A 232 -40.95 -1.87 16.25
N GLU A 233 -39.91 -2.70 16.17
CA GLU A 233 -38.78 -2.63 17.08
C GLU A 233 -37.56 -3.36 16.51
N VAL A 234 -36.39 -2.84 16.87
CA VAL A 234 -35.05 -3.17 16.41
C VAL A 234 -34.78 -4.69 16.51
N ILE A 235 -34.46 -5.34 15.39
CA ILE A 235 -34.05 -6.76 15.39
C ILE A 235 -32.62 -6.91 14.85
N HIS A 236 -31.75 -7.34 15.76
CA HIS A 236 -30.42 -7.92 15.53
C HIS A 236 -30.44 -8.95 14.39
N HIS A 237 -29.53 -8.79 13.42
CA HIS A 237 -29.28 -9.81 12.40
C HIS A 237 -28.62 -11.05 13.01
N SER A 238 -29.40 -12.11 13.20
CA SER A 238 -28.91 -13.48 13.33
C SER A 238 -29.75 -14.46 12.49
N ASN A 239 -29.07 -15.13 11.57
CA ASN A 239 -29.41 -16.40 10.91
C ASN A 239 -30.71 -16.54 10.08
N CYS A 240 -30.56 -16.65 8.75
CA CYS A 240 -30.59 -17.97 8.07
C CYS A 240 -30.52 -17.82 6.55
N ALA A 241 -29.32 -17.95 5.99
CA ALA A 241 -29.15 -18.53 4.66
C ALA A 241 -29.13 -20.05 4.84
N LYS A 242 -30.07 -20.78 4.21
CA LYS A 242 -29.96 -22.24 4.08
C LYS A 242 -28.86 -22.53 3.05
N PRO A 243 -27.87 -23.39 3.35
CA PRO A 243 -26.88 -23.79 2.37
C PRO A 243 -27.54 -24.64 1.27
N ILE A 244 -27.25 -24.29 0.02
CA ILE A 244 -27.56 -25.12 -1.15
C ILE A 244 -26.74 -26.41 -1.03
N LYS A 245 -27.42 -27.57 -1.04
CA LYS A 245 -26.77 -28.87 -1.21
C LYS A 245 -26.20 -28.94 -2.63
N LEU A 246 -24.88 -28.92 -2.74
CA LEU A 246 -24.17 -29.36 -3.94
C LEU A 246 -24.27 -30.88 -4.01
N SER A 247 -24.70 -31.40 -5.16
CA SER A 247 -24.71 -32.82 -5.48
C SER A 247 -23.29 -33.38 -5.40
N SER A 248 -23.19 -34.55 -4.79
CA SER A 248 -21.97 -35.32 -4.56
C SER A 248 -21.28 -35.71 -5.87
N ASP A 249 -20.10 -35.14 -6.10
CA ASP A 249 -19.03 -35.84 -6.82
C ASP A 249 -17.99 -36.29 -5.79
N GLU A 250 -17.70 -37.58 -5.82
CA GLU A 250 -16.76 -38.28 -4.95
C GLU A 250 -15.32 -37.85 -5.27
N SER A 251 -14.88 -36.72 -4.73
CA SER A 251 -13.46 -36.44 -4.57
C SER A 251 -13.20 -36.04 -3.12
N LYS A 252 -12.79 -37.03 -2.32
CA LYS A 252 -12.21 -36.93 -0.97
C LYS A 252 -12.25 -35.51 -0.38
N GLU A 253 -13.28 -35.22 0.44
CA GLU A 253 -13.33 -34.04 1.28
C GLU A 253 -12.05 -33.98 2.14
N LEU A 254 -11.10 -33.15 1.73
CA LEU A 254 -10.15 -32.57 2.67
C LEU A 254 -10.99 -31.71 3.61
N SER A 255 -11.03 -32.08 4.90
CA SER A 255 -11.64 -31.29 5.96
C SER A 255 -11.23 -29.82 5.80
N ARG A 256 -12.21 -28.97 5.46
CA ARG A 256 -11.99 -27.52 5.31
C ARG A 256 -11.76 -26.91 6.68
N HIS A 257 -10.55 -27.05 7.21
CA HIS A 257 -10.13 -26.36 8.43
C HIS A 257 -10.17 -24.86 8.18
N ASN A 258 -11.02 -24.14 8.93
CA ASN A 258 -11.16 -22.70 8.81
C ASN A 258 -10.05 -22.02 9.64
N ILE A 259 -9.42 -20.97 9.11
CA ILE A 259 -8.40 -20.18 9.83
C ILE A 259 -8.94 -19.63 11.17
N SER A 260 -10.25 -19.44 11.28
CA SER A 260 -10.91 -19.04 12.53
C SER A 260 -10.81 -20.07 13.67
N GLU A 261 -10.53 -21.33 13.36
CA GLU A 261 -10.42 -22.43 14.34
C GLU A 261 -8.99 -22.58 14.89
N LEU A 262 -8.00 -21.93 14.26
CA LEU A 262 -6.62 -21.98 14.74
C LEU A 262 -6.48 -21.24 16.07
N PRO A 263 -5.69 -21.73 17.04
CA PRO A 263 -5.32 -20.98 18.25
C PRO A 263 -4.55 -19.69 17.94
N ASP A 264 -4.60 -18.72 18.85
CA ASP A 264 -3.94 -17.41 18.70
C ASP A 264 -2.41 -17.56 18.53
N GLU A 265 -1.80 -18.55 19.18
CA GLU A 265 -0.36 -18.83 19.09
C GLU A 265 0.04 -19.25 17.67
N ILE A 266 -0.78 -20.07 17.01
CA ILE A 266 -0.56 -20.51 15.63
C ILE A 266 -0.78 -19.34 14.68
N LEU A 267 -1.81 -18.53 14.92
CA LEU A 267 -2.02 -17.31 14.14
C LEU A 267 -0.83 -16.36 14.29
N LEU A 268 -0.30 -16.13 15.49
CA LEU A 268 0.87 -15.28 15.70
C LEU A 268 2.11 -15.81 14.96
N ILE A 269 2.30 -17.14 14.88
CA ILE A 269 3.36 -17.73 14.05
C ILE A 269 3.13 -17.40 12.58
N ILE A 270 1.91 -17.49 12.07
CA ILE A 270 1.58 -17.12 10.69
C ILE A 270 1.82 -15.61 10.48
N LEU A 271 1.32 -14.77 11.38
CA LEU A 271 1.42 -13.30 11.31
C LEU A 271 2.88 -12.82 11.31
N LYS A 272 3.78 -13.48 12.04
CA LYS A 272 5.22 -13.16 12.03
C LYS A 272 5.86 -13.25 10.64
N ASN A 273 5.25 -13.96 9.71
CA ASN A 273 5.75 -14.14 8.34
C ASN A 273 5.10 -13.17 7.33
N LEU A 274 4.20 -12.30 7.79
CA LEU A 274 3.55 -11.30 6.93
C LEU A 274 4.34 -10.01 6.89
N ASP A 275 4.27 -9.31 5.77
CA ASP A 275 4.83 -7.97 5.65
C ASP A 275 4.06 -6.95 6.50
N LEU A 276 4.73 -5.85 6.84
CA LEU A 276 4.19 -4.80 7.71
C LEU A 276 2.88 -4.20 7.17
N MET A 277 2.76 -4.03 5.84
CA MET A 277 1.57 -3.46 5.23
C MET A 277 0.37 -4.42 5.36
N THR A 278 0.61 -5.72 5.15
CA THR A 278 -0.40 -6.76 5.36
C THR A 278 -0.80 -6.84 6.82
N LEU A 279 0.14 -6.79 7.76
CA LEU A 279 -0.15 -6.71 9.21
C LEU A 279 -1.03 -5.50 9.55
N CYS A 280 -0.72 -4.32 9.01
CA CYS A 280 -1.55 -3.12 9.22
C CYS A 280 -2.96 -3.27 8.65
N ARG A 281 -3.12 -3.94 7.49
CA ARG A 281 -4.45 -4.19 6.88
C ARG A 281 -5.31 -5.15 7.69
N LEU A 282 -4.71 -6.10 8.40
CA LEU A 282 -5.42 -7.03 9.28
C LEU A 282 -6.19 -6.32 10.42
N ASN A 283 -5.87 -5.06 10.71
CA ASN A 283 -6.63 -4.20 11.61
C ASN A 283 -8.11 -4.10 11.21
N TYR A 284 -8.41 -4.20 9.92
CA TYR A 284 -9.75 -4.01 9.35
C TYR A 284 -10.49 -5.31 9.05
N VAL A 285 -9.83 -6.47 9.21
CA VAL A 285 -10.44 -7.78 8.86
C VAL A 285 -11.46 -8.20 9.92
N ASN A 286 -11.03 -8.33 11.18
CA ASN A 286 -11.94 -8.60 12.29
C ASN A 286 -11.30 -8.20 13.63
N ARG A 287 -12.11 -8.21 14.70
CA ARG A 287 -11.64 -7.85 16.06
C ARG A 287 -10.52 -8.74 16.57
N ARG A 288 -10.52 -10.03 16.20
CA ARG A 288 -9.50 -11.00 16.65
C ARG A 288 -8.14 -10.65 16.05
N PHE A 289 -8.05 -10.47 14.73
CA PHE A 289 -6.83 -10.04 14.07
C PHE A 289 -6.37 -8.66 14.54
N ASN A 290 -7.27 -7.70 14.73
CA ASN A 290 -6.93 -6.40 15.33
C ASN A 290 -6.28 -6.56 16.72
N GLY A 291 -6.79 -7.49 17.54
CA GLY A 291 -6.17 -7.84 18.82
C GLY A 291 -4.78 -8.45 18.65
N LEU A 292 -4.64 -9.44 17.76
CA LEU A 292 -3.38 -10.17 17.54
C LEU A 292 -2.27 -9.29 16.98
N ILE A 293 -2.57 -8.40 16.04
CA ILE A 293 -1.56 -7.48 15.49
C ILE A 293 -1.09 -6.42 16.48
N ARG A 294 -1.59 -6.39 17.72
CA ARG A 294 -1.04 -5.54 18.78
C ARG A 294 0.09 -6.24 19.55
N ASP A 295 0.34 -7.53 19.29
CA ASP A 295 1.41 -8.28 19.95
C ASP A 295 2.79 -7.68 19.64
N PRO A 296 3.59 -7.27 20.65
CA PRO A 296 4.87 -6.63 20.41
C PRO A 296 5.94 -7.52 19.77
N HIS A 297 5.79 -8.84 19.77
CA HIS A 297 6.72 -9.77 19.12
C HIS A 297 6.62 -9.73 17.60
N LEU A 298 5.55 -9.15 17.05
CA LEU A 298 5.43 -8.92 15.61
C LEU A 298 6.31 -7.74 15.15
N TYR A 299 6.67 -6.83 16.07
CA TYR A 299 7.39 -5.59 15.77
C TYR A 299 8.76 -5.54 16.46
N THR A 300 9.51 -6.66 16.37
CA THR A 300 10.90 -6.68 16.84
C THR A 300 11.85 -5.95 15.88
N ARG A 301 11.41 -5.75 14.64
CA ARG A 301 12.09 -4.97 13.61
C ARG A 301 11.06 -4.08 12.92
N LEU A 302 11.37 -2.80 12.76
CA LEU A 302 10.50 -1.84 12.11
C LEU A 302 11.34 -1.02 11.14
N ASN A 303 10.98 -1.07 9.87
CA ASN A 303 11.59 -0.26 8.84
C ASN A 303 10.51 0.63 8.21
N ILE A 304 10.71 1.94 8.27
CA ILE A 304 9.83 2.95 7.70
C ILE A 304 10.71 3.93 6.93
N HIS A 305 10.64 3.91 5.60
CA HIS A 305 11.27 4.91 4.74
C HIS A 305 10.18 5.84 4.20
N TYR A 306 10.19 7.11 4.62
CA TYR A 306 9.25 8.12 4.16
C TYR A 306 9.98 9.39 3.69
N PRO A 307 10.56 9.36 2.47
CA PRO A 307 11.39 10.45 1.98
C PRO A 307 10.57 11.72 1.72
N ALA A 308 10.88 12.78 2.48
CA ALA A 308 10.38 14.13 2.19
C ALA A 308 11.08 14.75 0.96
N ALA A 309 12.19 14.16 0.50
CA ALA A 309 12.91 14.54 -0.71
C ALA A 309 12.30 13.97 -2.00
N ALA A 310 11.31 13.06 -1.91
CA ALA A 310 10.49 12.71 -3.06
C ALA A 310 9.68 13.96 -3.42
N GLU A 311 10.03 14.59 -4.55
CA GLU A 311 9.77 15.98 -4.99
C GLU A 311 8.32 16.51 -4.97
N TYR A 312 7.36 15.79 -4.38
CA TYR A 312 5.93 16.09 -4.42
C TYR A 312 5.23 16.13 -3.05
N ILE A 313 5.90 15.80 -1.94
CA ILE A 313 5.30 15.85 -0.60
C ILE A 313 5.87 17.03 0.21
N PRO A 314 5.07 18.06 0.52
CA PRO A 314 5.49 19.11 1.45
C PRO A 314 5.95 18.54 2.79
N GLN A 315 7.09 19.02 3.30
CA GLN A 315 7.71 18.52 4.54
C GLN A 315 6.75 18.46 5.73
N ASN A 316 5.81 19.41 5.84
CA ASN A 316 4.80 19.43 6.91
C ASN A 316 3.83 18.23 6.84
N ILE A 317 3.47 17.80 5.63
CA ILE A 317 2.62 16.62 5.43
C ILE A 317 3.40 15.37 5.81
N ALA A 318 4.66 15.26 5.35
CA ALA A 318 5.52 14.14 5.69
C ALA A 318 5.72 13.99 7.20
N ARG A 319 5.98 15.09 7.91
CA ARG A 319 6.08 15.11 9.38
C ARG A 319 4.80 14.64 10.06
N ARG A 320 3.64 15.11 9.59
CA ARG A 320 2.33 14.72 10.16
C ARG A 320 2.06 13.23 9.94
N ASP A 321 2.30 12.72 8.75
CA ASP A 321 2.08 11.31 8.44
C ASP A 321 3.04 10.43 9.25
N MET A 322 4.30 10.85 9.38
CA MET A 322 5.27 10.16 10.22
C MET A 322 4.90 10.20 11.71
N SER A 323 4.37 11.32 12.21
CA SER A 323 3.82 11.43 13.57
C SER A 323 2.70 10.41 13.81
N ASN A 324 1.76 10.29 12.86
CA ASN A 324 0.70 9.29 12.93
C ASN A 324 1.23 7.86 12.92
N ILE A 325 2.24 7.58 12.10
CA ILE A 325 2.90 6.28 12.00
C ILE A 325 3.59 5.93 13.34
N LEU A 326 4.41 6.84 13.87
CA LEU A 326 5.09 6.63 15.15
C LEU A 326 4.07 6.42 16.27
N CYS A 327 3.02 7.25 16.36
CA CYS A 327 1.94 7.10 17.32
C CYS A 327 1.26 5.73 17.24
N TYR A 328 0.96 5.26 16.02
CA TYR A 328 0.38 3.94 15.79
C TYR A 328 1.30 2.83 16.32
N PHE A 329 2.61 2.91 16.07
CA PHE A 329 3.56 1.88 16.45
C PHE A 329 4.05 1.98 17.90
N THR A 330 3.90 3.12 18.58
CA THR A 330 4.37 3.31 19.97
C THR A 330 3.88 2.18 20.87
N SER A 331 2.57 1.92 20.94
CA SER A 331 2.04 0.86 21.81
C SER A 331 2.41 -0.57 21.40
N ARG A 332 2.86 -0.76 20.15
CA ARG A 332 3.15 -2.06 19.54
C ARG A 332 4.64 -2.42 19.59
N CYS A 333 5.52 -1.44 19.74
CA CYS A 333 6.97 -1.63 19.61
C CYS A 333 7.71 -1.87 20.93
N LYS A 334 7.04 -2.32 22.00
CA LYS A 334 7.67 -2.54 23.31
C LYS A 334 8.89 -3.48 23.26
N TYR A 335 8.92 -4.41 22.30
CA TYR A 335 10.03 -5.34 22.07
C TYR A 335 10.84 -5.07 20.81
N LEU A 336 10.78 -3.84 20.28
CA LEU A 336 11.60 -3.42 19.14
C LEU A 336 13.09 -3.54 19.46
N GLN A 337 13.85 -4.06 18.50
CA GLN A 337 15.30 -4.22 18.57
C GLN A 337 16.00 -3.52 17.42
N GLN A 338 15.33 -3.39 16.27
CA GLN A 338 15.88 -2.75 15.07
C GLN A 338 14.89 -1.72 14.54
N LEU A 339 15.35 -0.48 14.42
CA LEU A 339 14.59 0.62 13.85
C LEU A 339 15.38 1.21 12.68
N ASP A 340 14.77 1.27 11.51
CA ASP A 340 15.31 1.94 10.34
C ASP A 340 14.32 3.02 9.90
N LEU A 341 14.76 4.27 10.00
CA LEU A 341 14.03 5.45 9.53
C LEU A 341 14.83 6.21 8.46
N THR A 342 15.78 5.56 7.79
CA THR A 342 16.65 6.21 6.79
C THR A 342 15.81 6.98 5.76
N GLU A 343 16.29 8.15 5.35
CA GLU A 343 15.61 9.13 4.47
C GLU A 343 14.29 9.71 5.02
N SER A 344 13.87 9.39 6.24
CA SER A 344 12.58 9.85 6.76
C SER A 344 12.64 11.24 7.39
N THR A 345 11.48 11.91 7.42
CA THR A 345 11.30 13.15 8.18
C THR A 345 10.30 12.94 9.32
N PHE A 346 10.69 13.26 10.54
CA PHE A 346 9.90 13.15 11.76
C PHE A 346 10.08 14.36 12.68
N ASP A 347 9.12 14.56 13.59
CA ASP A 347 9.25 15.52 14.68
C ASP A 347 10.10 14.93 15.82
N VAL A 348 10.94 15.77 16.43
CA VAL A 348 11.88 15.34 17.49
C VAL A 348 11.13 14.89 18.75
N ALA A 349 10.02 15.54 19.11
CA ALA A 349 9.24 15.17 20.29
C ALA A 349 8.55 13.82 20.06
N ASP A 350 7.96 13.59 18.89
CA ASP A 350 7.32 12.32 18.55
C ASP A 350 8.32 11.16 18.51
N PHE A 351 9.50 11.40 17.91
CA PHE A 351 10.57 10.41 17.91
C PHE A 351 11.07 10.10 19.33
N THR A 352 11.24 11.13 20.17
CA THR A 352 11.64 10.95 21.57
C THR A 352 10.60 10.13 22.35
N ASN A 353 9.31 10.47 22.20
CA ASN A 353 8.20 9.71 22.81
C ASN A 353 8.20 8.24 22.35
N PHE A 354 8.50 8.00 21.08
CA PHE A 354 8.62 6.64 20.54
C PHE A 354 9.81 5.88 21.16
N LEU A 355 10.96 6.54 21.30
CA LEU A 355 12.15 5.98 21.95
C LEU A 355 11.91 5.70 23.45
N ASP A 356 11.19 6.55 24.18
CA ASP A 356 10.90 6.30 25.60
C ASP A 356 10.17 4.97 25.83
N ASN A 357 9.38 4.52 24.85
CA ASN A 357 8.67 3.26 24.91
C ASN A 357 9.54 2.03 24.54
N CYS A 358 10.44 2.15 23.54
CA CYS A 358 11.13 0.98 22.96
C CYS A 358 12.67 1.05 22.99
N GLY A 359 13.24 2.24 23.14
CA GLY A 359 14.65 2.55 22.92
C GLY A 359 15.62 1.78 23.82
N ARG A 360 15.22 1.44 25.05
CA ARG A 360 16.05 0.63 25.96
C ARG A 360 16.40 -0.75 25.42
N ARG A 361 15.61 -1.29 24.48
CA ARG A 361 15.86 -2.59 23.85
C ARG A 361 16.40 -2.48 22.43
N LEU A 362 16.49 -1.27 21.88
CA LEU A 362 17.07 -1.05 20.57
C LEU A 362 18.55 -1.44 20.58
N THR A 363 18.91 -2.18 19.54
CA THR A 363 20.27 -2.63 19.26
C THR A 363 20.75 -2.12 17.92
N HIS A 364 19.85 -1.83 16.98
CA HIS A 364 20.17 -1.29 15.67
C HIS A 364 19.27 -0.07 15.41
N LEU A 365 19.88 1.07 15.11
CA LEU A 365 19.19 2.31 14.81
C LEU A 365 19.81 2.93 13.56
N ARG A 366 19.00 3.10 12.51
CA ARG A 366 19.43 3.74 11.26
C ARG A 366 18.61 4.98 10.99
N LEU A 367 19.31 6.10 10.87
CA LEU A 367 18.75 7.43 10.68
C LEU A 367 19.52 8.18 9.57
N GLY A 368 20.10 7.46 8.61
CA GLY A 368 20.85 8.08 7.53
C GLY A 368 19.97 8.98 6.66
N PHE A 369 20.51 10.04 6.09
CA PHE A 369 19.82 10.99 5.21
C PHE A 369 18.60 11.68 5.86
N CYS A 370 18.55 11.76 7.19
CA CYS A 370 17.47 12.38 7.97
C CYS A 370 17.79 13.85 8.34
N ASN A 371 18.41 14.61 7.41
CA ASN A 371 18.96 15.96 7.62
C ASN A 371 18.00 16.97 8.28
N ASN A 372 16.69 16.87 8.02
CA ASN A 372 15.68 17.81 8.54
C ASN A 372 15.10 17.43 9.91
N SER A 373 15.54 16.32 10.48
CA SER A 373 14.97 15.74 11.71
C SER A 373 16.02 15.36 12.74
N VAL A 374 17.21 14.92 12.31
CA VAL A 374 18.29 14.54 13.22
C VAL A 374 19.18 15.76 13.52
N ASN A 375 19.28 16.09 14.80
CA ASN A 375 20.10 17.19 15.33
C ASN A 375 20.71 16.80 16.70
N ASN A 376 21.42 17.72 17.35
CA ASN A 376 22.05 17.50 18.65
C ASN A 376 21.09 16.98 19.73
N LEU A 377 19.85 17.48 19.76
CA LEU A 377 18.85 17.06 20.75
C LEU A 377 18.45 15.59 20.53
N VAL A 378 18.31 15.16 19.27
CA VAL A 378 18.06 13.75 18.94
C VAL A 378 19.20 12.87 19.42
N LEU A 379 20.47 13.26 19.18
CA LEU A 379 21.63 12.49 19.65
C LEU A 379 21.72 12.43 21.18
N LEU A 380 21.40 13.53 21.87
CA LEU A 380 21.30 13.53 23.33
C LEU A 380 20.28 12.47 23.79
N LYS A 381 19.08 12.44 23.20
CA LYS A 381 18.04 11.48 23.56
C LYS A 381 18.41 10.04 23.22
N ILE A 382 19.04 9.80 22.07
CA ILE A 382 19.59 8.49 21.72
C ILE A 382 20.60 8.03 22.78
N SER A 383 21.51 8.91 23.20
CA SER A 383 22.54 8.59 24.21
C SER A 383 21.98 8.27 25.59
N GLU A 384 20.84 8.87 25.95
CA GLU A 384 20.18 8.67 27.25
C GLU A 384 19.30 7.41 27.27
N ILE A 385 18.60 7.12 26.17
CA ILE A 385 17.56 6.10 26.12
C ILE A 385 18.09 4.78 25.53
N CYS A 386 18.85 4.86 24.44
CA CYS A 386 19.24 3.73 23.60
C CYS A 386 20.60 3.15 24.01
N VAL A 387 20.80 2.90 25.30
CA VAL A 387 22.09 2.52 25.90
C VAL A 387 22.62 1.14 25.47
N ASN A 388 21.78 0.31 24.82
CA ASN A 388 22.12 -1.03 24.35
C ASN A 388 22.41 -1.10 22.84
N LEU A 389 22.59 0.05 22.19
CA LEU A 389 22.91 0.11 20.77
C LEU A 389 24.21 -0.61 20.43
N LYS A 390 24.14 -1.37 19.34
CA LYS A 390 25.23 -2.08 18.67
C LYS A 390 25.47 -1.51 17.28
N GLU A 391 24.43 -1.05 16.59
CA GLU A 391 24.53 -0.43 15.28
C GLU A 391 23.88 0.95 15.30
N LEU A 392 24.61 1.95 14.80
CA LEU A 392 24.14 3.31 14.61
C LEU A 392 24.55 3.82 13.22
N ASN A 393 23.59 4.19 12.40
CA ASN A 393 23.81 4.88 11.13
C ASN A 393 23.27 6.31 11.22
N LEU A 394 24.15 7.30 11.00
CA LEU A 394 23.86 8.73 10.92
C LEU A 394 24.43 9.35 9.64
N ASP A 395 24.58 8.57 8.56
CA ASP A 395 25.07 9.04 7.27
C ASP A 395 24.29 10.27 6.82
N ASP A 396 24.98 11.26 6.24
CA ASP A 396 24.42 12.53 5.77
C ASP A 396 23.43 13.15 6.77
N CYS A 397 23.82 13.20 8.05
CA CYS A 397 23.16 13.97 9.10
C CYS A 397 23.98 15.23 9.41
N ARG A 398 23.95 16.21 8.50
CA ARG A 398 24.79 17.43 8.57
C ARG A 398 24.32 18.47 9.61
N GLY A 399 23.13 18.28 10.18
CA GLY A 399 22.54 19.11 11.23
C GLY A 399 23.10 18.86 12.65
N ILE A 400 24.15 18.05 12.78
CA ILE A 400 24.79 17.69 14.04
C ILE A 400 26.17 18.36 14.09
N ASP A 401 26.50 19.02 15.21
CA ASP A 401 27.84 19.56 15.46
C ASP A 401 28.63 18.69 16.45
N ASP A 402 29.84 19.13 16.81
CA ASP A 402 30.72 18.41 17.73
C ASP A 402 30.10 18.20 19.12
N GLU A 403 29.27 19.14 19.60
CA GLU A 403 28.56 18.99 20.88
C GLU A 403 27.56 17.83 20.76
N GLY A 404 26.80 17.80 19.67
CA GLY A 404 25.88 16.70 19.35
C GLY A 404 26.58 15.35 19.32
N PHE A 405 27.70 15.24 18.61
CA PHE A 405 28.47 13.99 18.52
C PHE A 405 29.08 13.57 19.87
N SER A 406 29.45 14.52 20.73
CA SER A 406 30.02 14.20 22.06
C SER A 406 29.07 13.38 22.93
N TYR A 407 27.76 13.47 22.71
CA TYR A 407 26.78 12.64 23.42
C TYR A 407 26.94 11.15 23.15
N LEU A 408 27.49 10.76 21.98
CA LEU A 408 27.74 9.36 21.64
C LEU A 408 28.87 8.74 22.50
N GLU A 409 29.68 9.53 23.20
CA GLU A 409 30.67 9.02 24.17
C GLU A 409 30.03 8.27 25.34
N LYS A 410 28.72 8.45 25.58
CA LYS A 410 27.96 7.70 26.60
C LYS A 410 27.66 6.25 26.17
N LEU A 411 27.75 5.96 24.87
CA LEU A 411 27.52 4.61 24.32
C LEU A 411 28.85 3.83 24.33
N ASN A 412 28.84 2.62 24.87
CA ASN A 412 30.04 1.79 25.05
C ASN A 412 29.93 0.40 24.38
N GLY A 413 28.85 0.18 23.61
CA GLY A 413 28.46 -1.12 23.08
C GLY A 413 28.42 -1.20 21.55
N LEU A 414 28.80 -0.12 20.84
CA LEU A 414 28.72 -0.07 19.39
C LEU A 414 29.69 -1.08 18.75
N GLU A 415 29.13 -1.86 17.84
CA GLU A 415 29.83 -2.81 16.97
C GLU A 415 29.85 -2.27 15.53
N HIS A 416 28.82 -1.55 15.09
CA HIS A 416 28.74 -0.93 13.75
C HIS A 416 28.43 0.57 13.87
N LEU A 417 29.22 1.41 13.19
CA LEU A 417 29.01 2.86 13.18
C LEU A 417 29.22 3.41 11.76
N SER A 418 28.21 4.14 11.27
CA SER A 418 28.25 4.81 9.97
C SER A 418 28.01 6.31 10.17
N LEU A 419 28.99 7.11 9.75
CA LEU A 419 29.04 8.57 9.88
C LEU A 419 29.45 9.24 8.56
N TYR A 420 29.12 8.62 7.44
CA TYR A 420 29.47 9.12 6.11
C TYR A 420 28.83 10.49 5.85
N ASP A 421 29.61 11.43 5.32
CA ASP A 421 29.18 12.79 4.95
C ASP A 421 28.55 13.57 6.12
N THR A 422 29.15 13.46 7.30
CA THR A 422 28.77 14.20 8.51
C THR A 422 29.76 15.30 8.87
N CYS A 423 29.36 16.18 9.78
CA CYS A 423 30.19 17.29 10.27
C CYS A 423 31.15 16.91 11.43
N ILE A 424 31.33 15.61 11.71
CA ILE A 424 32.15 15.14 12.83
C ILE A 424 33.65 15.44 12.62
N LYS A 425 34.32 15.90 13.68
CA LYS A 425 35.78 16.11 13.69
C LYS A 425 36.55 14.96 14.33
N ASP A 426 37.83 14.88 13.97
CA ASP A 426 38.76 13.82 14.40
C ASP A 426 38.84 13.63 15.92
N GLU A 427 38.91 14.72 16.70
CA GLU A 427 39.01 14.65 18.18
C GLU A 427 37.76 14.04 18.83
N CYS A 428 36.57 14.39 18.34
CA CYS A 428 35.32 13.88 18.87
C CYS A 428 35.16 12.39 18.50
N LEU A 429 35.46 12.05 17.25
CA LEU A 429 35.44 10.68 16.77
C LEU A 429 36.39 9.77 17.58
N TYR A 430 37.60 10.25 17.88
CA TYR A 430 38.56 9.52 18.69
C TYR A 430 37.96 9.09 20.04
N LYS A 431 37.29 10.00 20.75
CA LYS A 431 36.67 9.72 22.06
C LYS A 431 35.55 8.69 21.94
N ILE A 432 34.72 8.78 20.91
CA ILE A 432 33.65 7.80 20.64
C ILE A 432 34.26 6.41 20.42
N LEU A 433 35.31 6.29 19.61
CA LEU A 433 35.96 5.00 19.32
C LEU A 433 36.67 4.42 20.55
N GLN A 434 37.28 5.25 21.41
CA GLN A 434 37.89 4.79 22.65
C GLN A 434 36.90 4.08 23.58
N LYS A 435 35.63 4.52 23.57
CA LYS A 435 34.54 3.92 24.35
C LYS A 435 33.98 2.65 23.71
N ASN A 436 34.15 2.47 22.40
CA ASN A 436 33.52 1.41 21.60
C ASN A 436 34.55 0.45 20.98
N GLN A 437 35.36 -0.21 21.82
CA GLN A 437 36.44 -1.13 21.39
C GLN A 437 35.94 -2.46 20.77
N ARG A 438 34.62 -2.66 20.71
CA ARG A 438 33.97 -3.80 20.06
C ARG A 438 33.61 -3.53 18.59
N MET A 439 34.05 -2.40 18.04
CA MET A 439 33.81 -2.03 16.65
C MET A 439 34.26 -3.14 15.67
N ARG A 440 33.37 -3.46 14.74
CA ARG A 440 33.52 -4.46 13.67
C ARG A 440 33.31 -3.86 12.29
N GLU A 441 32.33 -2.97 12.12
CA GLU A 441 32.10 -2.26 10.86
C GLU A 441 32.13 -0.76 11.11
N PHE A 442 32.93 -0.07 10.31
CA PHE A 442 33.10 1.36 10.46
C PHE A 442 33.11 2.03 9.09
N ASN A 443 32.17 2.95 8.88
CA ASN A 443 32.03 3.72 7.67
C ASN A 443 32.22 5.21 7.97
N ILE A 444 33.27 5.78 7.40
CA ILE A 444 33.60 7.19 7.52
C ILE A 444 33.91 7.77 6.15
N GLY A 445 33.42 8.97 5.94
CA GLY A 445 33.58 9.77 4.73
C GLY A 445 33.12 11.18 5.07
N GLY A 446 33.69 12.22 4.45
CA GLY A 446 33.23 13.59 4.67
C GLY A 446 34.36 14.61 4.77
N PRO A 447 34.01 15.91 4.69
CA PRO A 447 34.97 16.99 4.43
C PRO A 447 35.84 17.40 5.63
N TYR A 448 35.54 16.92 6.85
CA TYR A 448 36.17 17.38 8.09
C TYR A 448 37.10 16.35 8.77
N ILE A 449 37.20 15.15 8.21
CA ILE A 449 38.17 14.14 8.64
C ILE A 449 39.47 14.45 7.89
N THR A 450 40.61 14.61 8.57
CA THR A 450 41.79 15.25 7.93
C THR A 450 43.06 14.40 7.81
N ASP A 451 43.41 13.51 8.75
CA ASP A 451 44.39 12.40 8.53
C ASP A 451 44.52 11.43 9.72
N CYS A 452 43.46 11.25 10.53
CA CYS A 452 43.52 10.46 11.77
C CYS A 452 43.07 9.00 11.62
N VAL A 453 42.75 8.53 10.41
CA VAL A 453 42.24 7.18 10.14
C VAL A 453 43.17 6.10 10.70
N THR A 454 44.49 6.29 10.60
CA THR A 454 45.48 5.34 11.13
C THR A 454 45.40 5.17 12.65
N GLN A 455 45.03 6.21 13.39
CA GLN A 455 44.84 6.17 14.84
C GLN A 455 43.51 5.49 15.19
N PHE A 456 42.45 5.77 14.44
CA PHE A 456 41.13 5.15 14.63
C PHE A 456 41.16 3.65 14.42
N ILE A 457 41.87 3.18 13.39
CA ILE A 457 42.03 1.75 13.12
C ILE A 457 42.69 1.04 14.31
N LYS A 458 43.67 1.66 14.97
CA LYS A 458 44.34 1.08 16.16
C LYS A 458 43.40 0.93 17.36
N LEU A 459 42.38 1.77 17.47
CA LEU A 459 41.37 1.68 18.54
C LEU A 459 40.32 0.58 18.29
N CYS A 460 40.27 0.04 17.07
CA CYS A 460 39.29 -0.96 16.65
C CYS A 460 39.98 -2.30 16.32
N PRO A 461 40.50 -3.04 17.32
CA PRO A 461 41.28 -4.26 17.07
C PRO A 461 40.46 -5.40 16.44
N ASN A 462 39.14 -5.36 16.57
CA ASN A 462 38.21 -6.37 16.05
C ASN A 462 37.57 -5.97 14.71
N LEU A 463 38.08 -4.93 14.04
CA LEU A 463 37.52 -4.43 12.80
C LEU A 463 37.49 -5.51 11.71
N GLU A 464 36.30 -5.75 11.16
CA GLU A 464 36.01 -6.72 10.10
C GLU A 464 35.78 -6.02 8.75
N VAL A 465 35.17 -4.82 8.76
CA VAL A 465 34.84 -4.04 7.57
C VAL A 465 35.17 -2.57 7.80
N ILE A 466 35.89 -1.95 6.87
CA ILE A 466 36.13 -0.51 6.86
C ILE A 466 35.73 0.10 5.52
N ARG A 467 35.01 1.21 5.56
CA ARG A 467 34.62 2.00 4.39
C ARG A 467 35.15 3.42 4.56
N LEU A 468 35.99 3.83 3.61
CA LEU A 468 36.66 5.12 3.54
C LEU A 468 36.34 5.82 2.21
N GLN A 469 35.26 5.46 1.52
CA GLN A 469 34.92 5.98 0.19
C GLN A 469 34.59 7.48 0.29
N HIS A 470 34.96 8.27 -0.73
CA HIS A 470 34.67 9.72 -0.86
C HIS A 470 35.16 10.61 0.30
N ILE A 471 36.30 10.30 0.92
CA ILE A 471 37.00 11.32 1.71
C ILE A 471 37.72 12.24 0.71
N ASP A 472 37.12 13.37 0.36
CA ASP A 472 37.82 14.49 -0.30
C ASP A 472 38.82 15.09 0.72
N LEU A 473 39.92 14.39 1.01
CA LEU A 473 41.02 14.99 1.75
C LEU A 473 41.72 15.98 0.81
N PRO A 474 41.80 17.28 1.14
CA PRO A 474 42.80 18.14 0.53
C PRO A 474 44.18 17.58 0.91
N GLY A 475 44.76 16.73 0.05
CA GLY A 475 46.00 16.00 0.31
C GLY A 475 45.96 14.47 0.14
N PHE A 476 44.88 13.87 -0.38
CA PHE A 476 44.86 12.45 -0.79
C PHE A 476 45.74 12.23 -2.04
N ASN A 477 47.05 12.40 -1.89
CA ASN A 477 48.04 11.99 -2.89
C ASN A 477 48.33 10.49 -2.72
N ASP A 478 48.76 9.82 -3.79
CA ASP A 478 49.13 8.38 -3.84
C ASP A 478 50.03 7.90 -2.67
N ILE A 479 50.74 8.82 -2.04
CA ILE A 479 51.67 8.59 -0.91
C ILE A 479 50.94 8.08 0.35
N ASN A 480 49.71 8.53 0.63
CA ASN A 480 48.99 8.18 1.88
C ASN A 480 48.26 6.83 1.80
N VAL A 481 47.88 6.36 0.61
CA VAL A 481 47.21 5.06 0.43
C VAL A 481 48.06 3.91 0.96
N SER A 482 49.37 3.95 0.70
CA SER A 482 50.32 2.94 1.20
C SER A 482 50.38 2.88 2.73
N GLN A 483 50.27 4.02 3.41
CA GLN A 483 50.26 4.09 4.87
C GLN A 483 48.96 3.49 5.44
N TYR A 484 47.81 3.79 4.84
CA TYR A 484 46.54 3.20 5.26
C TYR A 484 46.52 1.68 5.05
N ILE A 485 47.00 1.19 3.90
CA ILE A 485 47.11 -0.26 3.62
C ILE A 485 48.00 -0.94 4.68
N ASN A 486 49.14 -0.34 5.03
CA ASN A 486 50.04 -0.90 6.04
C ASN A 486 49.39 -0.97 7.44
N VAL A 487 48.58 0.03 7.81
CA VAL A 487 47.86 0.01 9.08
C VAL A 487 46.74 -1.02 9.07
N LEU A 488 45.99 -1.12 7.96
CA LEU A 488 44.93 -2.11 7.78
C LEU A 488 45.47 -3.55 7.75
N ALA A 489 46.70 -3.76 7.28
CA ALA A 489 47.37 -5.07 7.34
C ALA A 489 47.55 -5.58 8.79
N ASN A 490 47.55 -4.69 9.79
CA ASN A 490 47.62 -5.08 11.19
C ASN A 490 46.25 -5.51 11.77
N CYS A 491 45.14 -5.28 11.07
CA CYS A 491 43.81 -5.70 11.49
C CYS A 491 43.58 -7.18 11.15
N LYS A 492 43.84 -8.06 12.11
CA LYS A 492 43.78 -9.53 11.92
C LYS A 492 42.40 -10.06 11.48
N ASN A 493 41.33 -9.34 11.82
CA ASN A 493 39.96 -9.75 11.51
C ASN A 493 39.39 -9.08 10.25
N LEU A 494 40.16 -8.21 9.59
CA LEU A 494 39.68 -7.42 8.46
C LEU A 494 39.38 -8.33 7.27
N ARG A 495 38.15 -8.23 6.74
CA ARG A 495 37.66 -9.03 5.62
C ARG A 495 37.41 -8.18 4.38
N LYS A 496 37.00 -6.91 4.57
CA LYS A 496 36.67 -6.00 3.48
C LYS A 496 37.17 -4.60 3.81
N ALA A 497 37.86 -3.98 2.86
CA ALA A 497 38.27 -2.58 2.94
C ALA A 497 37.85 -1.88 1.64
N TYR A 498 37.08 -0.81 1.78
CA TYR A 498 36.67 0.04 0.67
C TYR A 498 37.43 1.35 0.78
N LEU A 499 38.46 1.51 -0.05
CA LEU A 499 39.34 2.69 -0.05
C LEU A 499 38.87 3.69 -1.13
N PRO A 500 39.23 4.99 -1.00
CA PRO A 500 39.07 5.95 -2.09
C PRO A 500 39.74 5.44 -3.36
N THR A 501 39.08 5.63 -4.50
CA THR A 501 39.61 5.35 -5.85
C THR A 501 40.27 6.55 -6.45
#